data_AF-A0A932R7G3-F1
#
_entry.id   AF-A0A932R7G3-F1
#
_cell.length_a   1.000
_cell.length_b   1.000
_cell.length_c   1.000
_cell.angle_alpha   90.00
_cell.angle_beta   90.00
_cell.angle_gamma   90.00
#
_symmetry.space_group_name_H-M   'P 1'
#
loop_
_entity.id
_entity.type
_entity.pdbx_description
1 polymer ?
#
loop_
_entity_poly.entity_id
_entity_poly.type
_entity_poly.pdbx_seq_one_letter_code
_entity_poly.pdbx_strand_id
1 'polypeptide(L)'
;VGIHSDPMVSGRLSFPLALSKSLEDNKRSSFLILELVQKMVQRKVSPRMVEGPIGIGGAVGRAVREEGWIPLLGITAAISLNLGIFNLLPIPILDGGVILLLFIESLMQKDISLRIKERIYQAAFVFLVLFAVMVIYNDIVKRLGG
;
A
#
# COMPACT_ATOMS: atom_id res chain seq x y z
N VAL A 1 9.26 14.92 -10.63
CA VAL A 1 10.19 13.78 -10.82
C VAL A 1 9.56 12.91 -11.88
N GLY A 2 9.97 13.10 -13.13
CA GLY A 2 9.36 12.45 -14.28
C GLY A 2 9.71 10.96 -14.26
N ILE A 3 8.69 10.11 -14.24
CA ILE A 3 8.87 8.71 -14.57
C ILE A 3 8.77 8.66 -16.09
N HIS A 4 9.91 8.54 -16.76
CA HIS A 4 9.92 7.87 -18.05
C HIS A 4 9.49 6.43 -17.76
N SER A 5 8.21 6.16 -17.96
CA SER A 5 7.72 4.81 -18.14
C SER A 5 8.33 4.33 -19.45
N ASP A 6 9.41 3.56 -19.36
CA ASP A 6 9.91 2.80 -20.49
C ASP A 6 8.69 2.13 -21.13
N PRO A 7 8.48 2.29 -22.46
CA PRO A 7 7.35 1.65 -23.12
C PRO A 7 7.36 0.18 -22.74
N MET A 8 6.19 -0.40 -22.47
CA MET A 8 6.07 -1.83 -22.21
C MET A 8 6.43 -2.59 -23.49
N VAL A 9 7.74 -2.70 -23.75
CA VAL A 9 8.30 -3.46 -24.85
C VAL A 9 8.04 -4.91 -24.49
N SER A 10 7.08 -5.52 -25.18
CA SER A 10 6.75 -6.94 -25.06
C SER A 10 7.94 -7.76 -25.61
N GLY A 11 8.97 -7.90 -24.79
CA GLY A 11 10.03 -8.87 -24.99
C GLY A 11 9.63 -10.17 -24.31
N ARG A 12 9.69 -11.31 -25.03
CA ARG A 12 9.56 -12.62 -24.40
C ARG A 12 10.83 -12.92 -23.61
N LEU A 13 10.85 -12.52 -22.35
CA LEU A 13 11.88 -12.92 -21.41
C LEU A 13 11.67 -14.40 -21.06
N SER A 14 12.75 -15.19 -21.04
CA SER A 14 12.72 -16.53 -20.47
C SER A 14 12.29 -16.46 -19.01
N PHE A 15 11.58 -17.48 -18.51
CA PHE A 15 11.04 -17.49 -17.13
C PHE A 15 12.06 -17.05 -16.05
N PRO A 16 13.33 -17.52 -16.05
CA PRO A 16 14.31 -17.09 -15.04
C PRO A 16 14.65 -15.60 -15.13
N LEU A 17 14.74 -15.06 -16.34
CA LEU A 17 15.02 -13.63 -16.59
C LEU A 17 13.80 -12.77 -16.25
N ALA A 18 12.59 -13.27 -16.52
CA ALA A 18 11.35 -12.61 -16.12
C ALA A 18 11.21 -12.55 -14.60
N LEU A 19 11.60 -13.61 -13.89
CA LEU A 19 11.59 -13.65 -12.44
C LEU A 19 12.60 -12.67 -11.83
N SER A 20 13.85 -12.67 -12.31
CA SER A 20 14.86 -11.74 -11.82
C SER A 20 14.48 -10.28 -12.11
N LYS A 21 13.96 -10.01 -13.31
CA LYS A 21 13.47 -8.68 -13.69
C LYS A 21 12.30 -8.24 -12.80
N SER A 22 11.34 -9.13 -12.55
CA SER A 22 10.23 -8.87 -11.63
C SER A 22 10.70 -8.55 -10.22
N LEU A 23 11.69 -9.27 -9.69
CA LEU A 23 12.26 -8.98 -8.36
C LEU A 23 12.94 -7.61 -8.32
N GLU A 24 13.68 -7.25 -9.36
CA GLU A 24 14.32 -5.93 -9.48
C GLU A 24 13.28 -4.79 -9.53
N ASP A 25 12.24 -4.97 -10.35
CA ASP A 25 11.17 -3.98 -10.51
C ASP A 25 10.34 -3.83 -9.21
N ASN A 26 10.06 -4.93 -8.51
CA ASN A 26 9.40 -4.90 -7.21
C ASN A 26 10.27 -4.22 -6.16
N LYS A 27 11.57 -4.54 -6.11
CA LYS A 27 12.52 -3.90 -5.20
C LYS A 27 12.56 -2.39 -5.42
N ARG A 28 12.72 -1.95 -6.67
CA ARG A 28 12.74 -0.53 -7.03
C ARG A 28 11.45 0.16 -6.63
N SER A 29 10.31 -0.42 -6.97
CA SER A 29 8.98 0.12 -6.63
C SER A 29 8.78 0.21 -5.11
N SER A 30 9.26 -0.79 -4.36
CA SER A 30 9.17 -0.82 -2.91
C SER A 30 9.94 0.32 -2.25
N PHE A 31 11.18 0.59 -2.71
CA PHE A 31 11.97 1.72 -2.21
C PHE A 31 11.31 3.06 -2.50
N LEU A 32 10.71 3.24 -3.68
CA LEU A 32 9.99 4.47 -4.01
C LEU A 32 8.77 4.69 -3.12
N ILE A 33 8.02 3.63 -2.83
CA ILE A 33 6.87 3.70 -1.91
C ILE A 33 7.33 4.09 -0.51
N LEU A 34 8.40 3.46 0.00
CA LEU A 34 8.97 3.81 1.31
C LEU A 34 9.48 5.26 1.36
N GLU A 35 10.15 5.72 0.30
CA GLU A 35 10.62 7.11 0.20
C GLU A 35 9.44 8.10 0.20
N LEU A 36 8.35 7.77 -0.51
CA LEU A 36 7.14 8.58 -0.54
C LEU A 36 6.48 8.65 0.84
N VAL A 37 6.33 7.51 1.52
CA VAL A 37 5.81 7.45 2.90
C VAL A 37 6.67 8.29 3.83
N GLN A 38 8.00 8.16 3.75
CA GLN A 38 8.93 8.96 4.56
C GLN A 38 8.78 10.47 4.29
N LYS A 39 8.67 10.87 3.02
CA LYS A 39 8.47 12.28 2.64
C LYS A 39 7.12 12.83 3.06
N MET A 40 6.07 12.00 3.08
CA MET A 40 4.75 12.37 3.60
C MET A 40 4.79 12.60 5.11
N VAL A 41 5.47 11.75 5.88
CA VAL A 41 5.68 11.97 7.32
C VAL A 41 6.45 13.26 7.58
N GLN A 42 7.42 13.59 6.73
CA GLN A 42 8.15 14.86 6.78
C GLN A 42 7.33 16.07 6.27
N ARG A 43 6.05 15.90 5.92
CA ARG A 43 5.16 16.91 5.31
C ARG A 43 5.71 17.56 4.03
N LYS A 44 6.67 16.91 3.35
CA LYS A 44 7.27 17.39 2.10
C LYS A 44 6.43 17.07 0.87
N VAL A 45 5.43 16.21 1.01
CA VAL A 45 4.52 15.76 -0.05
C VAL A 45 3.09 16.02 0.39
N SER A 46 2.29 16.61 -0.50
CA SER A 46 0.88 16.90 -0.21
C SER A 46 0.09 15.58 -0.10
N PRO A 47 -0.73 15.39 0.95
CA PRO A 47 -1.62 14.23 1.07
C PRO A 47 -2.60 14.09 -0.10
N ARG A 48 -2.81 15.15 -0.89
CA ARG A 48 -3.68 15.17 -2.07
C ARG A 48 -3.20 14.26 -3.22
N MET A 49 -1.93 13.83 -3.17
CA MET A 49 -1.33 12.90 -4.14
C MET A 49 -1.71 11.44 -3.87
N VAL A 50 -2.26 11.11 -2.70
CA VAL A 50 -2.75 9.77 -2.41
C VAL A 50 -4.16 9.64 -3.00
N GLU A 51 -4.33 8.66 -3.91
CA GLU A 51 -5.65 8.32 -4.43
C GLU A 51 -6.46 7.53 -3.39
N GLY A 52 -7.71 7.95 -3.17
CA GLY A 52 -8.64 7.24 -2.30
C GLY A 52 -9.28 6.02 -2.97
N PRO A 53 -10.12 5.26 -2.24
CA PRO A 53 -10.78 4.06 -2.75
C PRO A 53 -11.60 4.28 -4.03
N ILE A 54 -12.24 5.44 -4.19
CA ILE A 54 -13.03 5.77 -5.40
C ILE A 54 -12.07 6.06 -6.56
N GLY A 55 -10.91 6.67 -6.29
CA GLY A 55 -9.82 6.84 -7.27
C GLY A 55 -9.29 5.53 -7.79
N ILE A 56 -8.96 4.61 -6.89
CA ILE A 56 -8.50 3.27 -7.21
C ILE A 56 -9.57 2.53 -8.03
N GLY A 57 -10.85 2.58 -7.61
CA GLY A 57 -11.96 1.98 -8.36
C GLY A 57 -12.10 2.56 -9.77
N GLY A 58 -11.90 3.87 -9.94
CA GLY A 58 -11.87 4.53 -11.24
C GLY A 58 -10.69 4.09 -12.11
N ALA A 59 -9.50 3.89 -11.52
CA ALA A 59 -8.32 3.38 -12.22
C ALA A 59 -8.53 1.95 -12.72
N VAL A 60 -9.07 1.08 -11.87
CA VAL A 60 -9.47 -0.28 -12.25
C VAL A 60 -10.52 -0.24 -13.37
N GLY A 61 -11.54 0.61 -13.24
CA GLY A 61 -12.58 0.77 -14.26
C GLY A 61 -12.07 1.26 -15.62
N ARG A 62 -10.96 2.03 -15.65
CA ARG A 62 -10.27 2.38 -16.91
C ARG A 62 -9.51 1.19 -17.48
N ALA A 63 -8.75 0.47 -16.64
CA ALA A 63 -7.99 -0.70 -17.09
C ALA A 63 -8.88 -1.84 -17.62
N VAL A 64 -10.11 -2.00 -17.10
CA VAL A 64 -11.10 -2.96 -17.65
C VAL A 64 -11.53 -2.60 -19.07
N ARG A 65 -11.52 -1.32 -19.44
CA ARG A 65 -11.94 -0.85 -20.77
C ARG A 65 -10.82 -0.91 -21.80
N GLU A 66 -9.57 -1.05 -21.35
CA GLU A 66 -8.43 -1.25 -22.24
C GLU A 66 -8.43 -2.69 -22.78
N GLU A 67 -7.93 -2.89 -24.00
CA GLU A 67 -7.87 -4.23 -24.59
C GLU A 67 -6.83 -5.11 -23.87
N GLY A 68 -7.26 -6.32 -23.50
CA GLY A 68 -6.41 -7.32 -22.88
C GLY A 68 -6.30 -7.22 -21.36
N TRP A 69 -5.51 -8.12 -20.77
CA TRP A 69 -5.45 -8.36 -19.33
C TRP A 69 -4.19 -7.77 -18.70
N ILE A 70 -3.25 -7.31 -19.53
CA ILE A 70 -1.98 -6.70 -19.11
C ILE A 70 -2.23 -5.44 -18.25
N PRO A 71 -3.11 -4.50 -18.62
CA PRO A 71 -3.38 -3.31 -17.80
C PRO A 71 -3.97 -3.66 -16.43
N LEU A 72 -4.87 -4.65 -16.39
CA LEU A 72 -5.46 -5.16 -15.15
C LEU A 72 -4.42 -5.79 -14.23
N LEU A 73 -3.52 -6.61 -14.79
CA LEU A 73 -2.42 -7.21 -14.03
C LEU A 73 -1.46 -6.13 -13.51
N GLY A 74 -1.19 -5.08 -14.28
CA GLY A 74 -0.37 -3.96 -13.86
C GLY A 74 -0.93 -3.23 -12.65
N ILE A 75 -2.22 -2.86 -12.69
CA ILE A 75 -2.89 -2.22 -11.54
C ILE A 75 -2.96 -3.17 -10.34
N THR A 76 -3.29 -4.45 -10.56
CA THR A 76 -3.36 -5.45 -9.49
C THR A 76 -2.01 -5.65 -8.81
N ALA A 77 -0.92 -5.69 -9.60
CA ALA A 77 0.44 -5.77 -9.07
C ALA A 77 0.79 -4.52 -8.25
N ALA A 78 0.45 -3.33 -8.73
CA ALA A 78 0.69 -2.08 -8.00
C ALA A 78 -0.08 -2.01 -6.68
N ILE A 79 -1.37 -2.38 -6.68
CA ILE A 79 -2.20 -2.43 -5.45
C ILE A 79 -1.64 -3.47 -4.48
N SER A 80 -1.32 -4.68 -4.97
CA SER A 80 -0.76 -5.77 -4.14
C SER A 80 0.55 -5.35 -3.48
N LEU A 81 1.45 -4.71 -4.22
CA LEU A 81 2.73 -4.25 -3.67
C LEU A 81 2.54 -3.16 -2.62
N ASN A 82 1.67 -2.18 -2.88
CA ASN A 82 1.34 -1.14 -1.92
C ASN A 82 0.77 -1.77 -0.64
N LEU A 83 -0.26 -2.62 -0.75
CA LEU A 83 -0.89 -3.28 0.38
C LEU A 83 0.13 -4.12 1.17
N GLY A 84 1.00 -4.85 0.49
CA GLY A 84 2.07 -5.62 1.14
C GLY A 84 3.02 -4.73 1.95
N ILE A 85 3.48 -3.61 1.40
CA ILE A 85 4.37 -2.68 2.11
C ILE A 85 3.66 -2.01 3.28
N PHE A 86 2.43 -1.54 3.09
CA PHE A 86 1.64 -0.91 4.16
C PHE A 86 1.31 -1.92 5.28
N ASN A 87 1.02 -3.17 4.95
CA ASN A 87 0.76 -4.22 5.94
C ASN A 87 2.00 -4.55 6.79
N LEU A 88 3.21 -4.37 6.25
CA LEU A 88 4.45 -4.58 7.01
C LEU A 88 4.80 -3.42 7.95
N LEU A 89 4.05 -2.32 7.93
CA LEU A 89 4.28 -1.21 8.86
C LEU A 89 3.95 -1.63 10.31
N PRO A 90 4.62 -1.03 11.31
CA PRO A 90 4.42 -1.31 12.73
C PRO A 90 3.10 -0.70 13.26
N ILE A 91 1.98 -0.97 12.61
CA ILE A 91 0.65 -0.48 12.96
C ILE A 91 -0.15 -1.66 13.52
N PRO A 92 -0.67 -1.59 14.76
CA PRO A 92 -1.48 -2.67 15.32
C PRO A 92 -2.67 -3.01 14.41
N ILE A 93 -3.06 -4.29 14.36
CA ILE A 93 -4.03 -4.92 13.43
C ILE A 93 -3.45 -5.30 12.07
N LEU A 94 -2.45 -4.57 11.57
CA LEU A 94 -1.73 -4.99 10.37
C LEU A 94 -0.72 -6.10 10.70
N ASP A 95 -0.33 -6.88 9.70
CA ASP A 95 0.60 -8.01 9.83
C ASP A 95 1.91 -7.59 10.51
N GLY A 96 2.47 -6.43 10.15
CA GLY A 96 3.67 -5.84 10.73
C GLY A 96 3.50 -5.42 12.19
N GLY A 97 2.30 -5.01 12.60
CA GLY A 97 1.98 -4.73 13.99
C GLY A 97 1.92 -6.00 14.85
N VAL A 98 1.36 -7.08 14.31
CA VAL A 98 1.36 -8.40 14.97
C VAL A 98 2.79 -8.92 15.10
N ILE A 99 3.57 -8.85 14.03
CA ILE A 99 5.01 -9.21 14.04
C ILE A 99 5.75 -8.40 15.10
N LEU A 100 5.52 -7.09 15.19
CA LEU A 100 6.15 -6.24 16.19
C LEU A 100 5.77 -6.64 17.62
N LEU A 101 4.50 -6.91 17.88
CA LEU A 101 4.04 -7.34 19.20
C LEU A 101 4.67 -8.67 19.60
N LEU A 102 4.70 -9.65 18.69
CA LEU A 102 5.37 -10.93 18.92
C LEU A 102 6.88 -10.77 19.14
N PHE A 103 7.52 -9.86 18.40
CA PHE A 103 8.93 -9.53 18.59
C PHE A 103 9.20 -8.93 19.97
N ILE A 104 8.34 -8.02 20.45
CA ILE A 104 8.43 -7.44 21.79
C ILE A 104 8.23 -8.52 22.85
N GLU A 105 7.26 -9.42 22.69
CA GLU A 105 7.02 -10.53 23.63
C GLU A 105 8.19 -11.50 23.69
N SER A 106 8.76 -11.83 22.52
CA SER A 106 9.96 -12.66 22.41
C SER A 106 11.16 -12.03 23.12
N LEU A 107 11.35 -10.71 22.97
CA LEU A 107 12.43 -9.97 23.63
C LEU A 107 12.21 -9.86 25.14
N MET A 108 10.97 -9.62 25.57
CA MET A 108 10.61 -9.53 26.98
C MET A 108 10.53 -10.90 27.68
N GLN A 109 10.52 -11.99 26.91
CA GLN A 109 10.25 -13.36 27.36
C GLN A 109 8.98 -13.46 28.22
N LYS A 110 8.02 -12.57 27.97
CA LYS A 110 6.79 -12.43 28.75
C LYS A 110 5.65 -12.05 27.82
N ASP A 111 4.55 -12.77 27.96
CA ASP A 111 3.34 -12.47 27.21
C ASP A 111 2.73 -11.15 27.70
N ILE A 112 2.41 -10.28 26.76
CA ILE A 112 1.59 -9.11 27.02
C ILE A 112 0.20 -9.62 27.39
N SER A 113 -0.34 -9.12 28.51
CA SER A 113 -1.65 -9.56 28.98
C SER A 113 -2.72 -9.39 27.89
N LEU A 114 -3.61 -10.37 27.78
CA LEU A 114 -4.67 -10.39 26.77
C LEU A 114 -5.50 -9.11 26.78
N ARG A 115 -5.81 -8.59 27.97
CA ARG A 115 -6.56 -7.32 28.15
C ARG A 115 -5.87 -6.12 27.51
N ILE A 116 -4.54 -6.08 27.52
CA ILE A 116 -3.77 -5.00 26.89
C ILE A 116 -3.81 -5.15 25.37
N LYS A 117 -3.59 -6.37 24.85
CA LYS A 117 -3.68 -6.63 23.40
C LYS A 117 -5.05 -6.29 22.84
N GLU A 118 -6.12 -6.71 23.52
CA GLU A 118 -7.50 -6.41 23.16
C GLU A 118 -7.75 -4.90 23.09
N ARG A 119 -7.29 -4.12 24.08
CA ARG A 119 -7.43 -2.67 24.06
C ARG A 119 -6.63 -2.00 22.95
N ILE A 120 -5.41 -2.47 22.70
CA ILE A 120 -4.57 -1.95 21.59
C ILE A 120 -5.27 -2.21 20.25
N TYR A 121 -5.75 -3.42 20.01
CA TYR A 121 -6.47 -3.76 18.79
C TYR A 121 -7.80 -3.03 18.69
N GLN A 122 -8.56 -2.89 19.76
CA GLN A 122 -9.81 -2.12 19.71
C GLN A 122 -9.55 -0.65 19.37
N ALA A 123 -8.56 -0.02 20.00
CA ALA A 123 -8.20 1.37 19.72
C ALA A 123 -7.72 1.56 18.27
N ALA A 124 -6.85 0.67 17.80
CA ALA A 124 -6.37 0.69 16.42
C ALA A 124 -7.51 0.46 15.41
N PHE A 125 -8.50 -0.37 15.75
CA PHE A 125 -9.61 -0.70 14.86
C PHE A 125 -10.54 0.50 14.70
N VAL A 126 -10.90 1.14 15.82
CA VAL A 126 -11.69 2.38 15.81
C VAL A 126 -10.96 3.47 15.03
N PHE A 127 -9.65 3.63 15.25
CA PHE A 127 -8.84 4.57 14.49
C PHE A 127 -8.86 4.26 12.99
N LEU A 128 -8.70 3.01 12.60
CA LEU A 128 -8.68 2.59 11.19
C LEU A 128 -10.03 2.82 10.52
N VAL A 129 -11.15 2.51 11.17
CA VAL A 129 -12.49 2.81 10.66
C VAL A 129 -12.69 4.31 10.49
N LEU A 130 -12.31 5.11 11.49
CA LEU A 130 -12.42 6.58 11.41
C LEU A 130 -11.57 7.13 10.27
N PHE A 131 -10.33 6.64 10.12
CA PHE A 131 -9.43 7.01 9.04
C PHE A 131 -10.01 6.63 7.68
N ALA A 132 -10.57 5.42 7.52
CA ALA A 132 -11.20 4.98 6.29
C ALA A 132 -12.38 5.89 5.91
N VAL A 133 -13.25 6.23 6.87
CA VAL A 133 -14.36 7.17 6.66
C VAL A 133 -13.84 8.55 6.24
N MET A 134 -12.80 9.07 6.91
CA MET A 134 -12.17 10.35 6.56
C MET A 134 -11.60 10.34 5.13
N VAL A 135 -10.92 9.28 4.74
CA VAL A 135 -10.33 9.14 3.39
C VAL A 135 -11.43 9.08 2.34
N ILE A 136 -12.49 8.28 2.55
CA ILE A 136 -13.64 8.19 1.65
C ILE A 136 -14.33 9.56 1.53
N TYR A 137 -14.59 10.22 2.66
CA TYR A 137 -15.19 11.56 2.67
C TYR A 137 -14.35 12.56 1.86
N ASN A 138 -13.04 12.58 2.07
CA ASN A 138 -12.14 13.46 1.32
C ASN A 138 -12.13 13.15 -0.19
N ASP A 139 -12.15 11.87 -0.58
CA ASP A 139 -12.20 11.46 -1.99
C ASP A 139 -13.53 11.90 -2.65
N ILE A 140 -14.65 11.82 -1.93
CA ILE A 140 -15.95 12.34 -2.39
C ILE A 140 -15.90 13.87 -2.55
N VAL A 141 -15.45 14.59 -1.53
CA VAL A 141 -15.39 16.07 -1.57
C VAL A 141 -14.49 16.57 -2.68
N LYS A 142 -13.33 15.93 -2.89
CA LYS A 142 -12.41 16.27 -4.00
C LYS A 142 -13.06 16.14 -5.38
N ARG A 143 -14.03 15.25 -5.54
CA ARG A 143 -14.73 14.99 -6.81
C ARG A 143 -15.99 15.82 -7.01
N LEU A 144 -16.65 16.22 -5.93
CA LEU A 144 -17.85 17.05 -5.97
C LEU A 144 -17.53 18.55 -5.98
N GLY A 145 -16.43 18.95 -5.35
CA GLY A 145 -15.97 20.35 -5.29
C GLY A 145 -14.92 20.73 -6.33
N GLY A 146 -14.68 19.86 -7.31
CA GLY A 146 -13.80 20.09 -8.45
C GLY A 146 -14.59 20.25 -9.75
#